data_AF-A0A7X1F8H8-F1
#
_entry.id   AF-A0A7X1F8H8-F1
#
_cell.length_a   1.000
_cell.length_b   1.000
_cell.length_c   1.000
_cell.angle_alpha   90.00
_cell.angle_beta   90.00
_cell.angle_gamma   90.00
#
_symmetry.space_group_name_H-M   'P 1'
#
loop_
_entity.id
_entity.type
_entity.pdbx_description
1 polymer ?
#
loop_
_entity_poly.entity_id
_entity_poly.type
_entity_poly.pdbx_seq_one_letter_code
_entity_poly.pdbx_strand_id
1 'polypeptide(L)' 'MTLSYEFVIARAEQATREADEAQLSNVRDRALRSAAAWQVMADRIVKHAEERAEALRAKQVEQSAAG' A
#
# COMPACT_ATOMS: atom_id res chain seq x y z
N MET A 1 -12.38 -9.89 3.20
CA MET A 1 -10.98 -10.35 3.16
C MET A 1 -10.09 -9.11 3.21
N THR A 2 -9.26 -8.95 4.22
CA THR A 2 -8.33 -7.81 4.32
C THR A 2 -6.97 -8.25 3.81
N LEU A 3 -6.39 -7.50 2.87
CA LEU A 3 -5.05 -7.77 2.36
C LEU A 3 -4.01 -7.12 3.29
N SER A 4 -2.89 -7.81 3.53
CA SER A 4 -1.76 -7.24 4.28
C SER A 4 -0.88 -6.37 3.39
N TYR A 5 -0.13 -5.44 4.00
CA TYR A 5 0.87 -4.64 3.29
C TYR A 5 1.90 -5.52 2.57
N GLU A 6 2.43 -6.54 3.26
CA GLU A 6 3.40 -7.49 2.70
C GLU A 6 2.86 -8.21 1.45
N PHE A 7 1.58 -8.56 1.46
CA PHE A 7 0.97 -9.21 0.31
C PHE A 7 0.88 -8.25 -0.88
N VAL A 8 0.36 -7.04 -0.68
CA VAL A 8 0.17 -6.10 -1.79
C VAL A 8 1.49 -5.58 -2.35
N ILE A 9 2.52 -5.40 -1.52
CA ILE A 9 3.85 -4.99 -2.01
C ILE A 9 4.52 -6.12 -2.79
N ALA A 10 4.42 -7.37 -2.34
CA ALA A 10 4.94 -8.52 -3.07
C ALA A 10 4.28 -8.66 -4.47
N ARG A 11 2.97 -8.35 -4.56
CA ARG A 11 2.24 -8.32 -5.85
C ARG A 11 2.67 -7.16 -6.74
N ALA A 12 2.93 -5.98 -6.16
CA ALA A 12 3.48 -4.85 -6.91
C ALA A 12 4.84 -5.19 -7.51
N GLU A 13 5.75 -5.73 -6.70
CA GLU A 13 7.09 -6.13 -7.15
C GLU A 13 7.05 -7.24 -8.21
N GLN A 14 6.16 -8.23 -8.04
CA GLN A 14 5.97 -9.26 -9.05
C GLN A 14 5.53 -8.66 -10.39
N ALA A 15 4.55 -7.75 -10.37
CA ALA A 15 4.08 -7.09 -11.58
C ALA A 15 5.16 -6.19 -12.23
N THR A 16 6.03 -5.56 -11.43
CA THR A 16 7.19 -4.83 -11.95
C THR A 16 8.18 -5.76 -12.64
N ARG A 17 8.52 -6.90 -12.03
CA ARG A 17 9.39 -7.92 -12.66
C ARG A 17 8.81 -8.44 -13.98
N GLU A 18 7.50 -8.70 -14.01
CA GLU A 18 6.80 -9.09 -15.25
C GLU A 18 6.89 -8.01 -16.34
N ALA A 19 6.87 -6.72 -15.95
CA ALA A 19 7.05 -5.62 -16.89
C ALA A 19 8.49 -5.54 -17.43
N ASP A 20 9.48 -5.81 -16.59
CA ASP A 20 10.91 -5.78 -16.97
C ASP A 20 11.27 -6.93 -17.91
N GLU A 21 10.66 -8.10 -17.74
CA GLU A 21 10.87 -9.28 -18.58
C GLU A 21 10.07 -9.25 -19.89
N ALA A 22 9.07 -8.36 -19.99
CA ALA A 22 8.15 -8.30 -21.11
C ALA A 22 8.84 -7.89 -22.43
N GLN A 23 8.73 -8.77 -23.44
CA GLN A 23 9.25 -8.52 -24.79
C GLN A 23 8.31 -7.65 -25.64
N LEU A 24 7.03 -7.60 -25.28
CA LEU A 24 6.01 -6.82 -26.00
C LEU A 24 5.58 -5.62 -25.17
N SER A 25 5.52 -4.45 -25.80
CA SER A 25 5.14 -3.19 -25.13
C SER A 25 3.76 -3.24 -24.50
N ASN A 26 2.78 -3.86 -25.16
CA ASN A 26 1.43 -4.01 -24.62
C ASN A 26 1.38 -4.88 -23.35
N VAL A 27 2.25 -5.88 -23.23
CA VAL A 27 2.40 -6.71 -22.02
C VAL A 27 3.07 -5.92 -20.91
N ARG A 28 4.16 -5.20 -21.24
CA ARG A 28 4.85 -4.29 -20.32
C ARG A 28 3.90 -3.28 -19.72
N ASP A 29 3.13 -2.58 -20.55
CA ASP A 29 2.20 -1.54 -20.12
C ASP A 29 1.09 -2.11 -19.22
N ARG A 30 0.60 -3.31 -19.52
CA ARG A 30 -0.38 -4.00 -18.68
C ARG A 30 0.22 -4.36 -17.32
N ALA A 31 1.44 -4.88 -17.29
CA ALA A 31 2.13 -5.24 -16.06
C ALA A 31 2.41 -4.00 -15.19
N LEU A 32 2.85 -2.90 -15.79
CA LEU A 32 3.02 -1.61 -15.09
C LEU A 32 1.72 -1.07 -14.50
N ARG A 33 0.59 -1.16 -15.23
CA ARG A 33 -0.72 -0.78 -14.66
C ARG A 33 -1.12 -1.66 -13.48
N SER A 34 -0.81 -2.95 -13.53
CA SER A 34 -1.02 -3.88 -12.40
C SER A 34 -0.16 -3.47 -11.21
N ALA A 35 1.14 -3.24 -11.41
CA ALA A 35 2.06 -2.78 -10.38
C ALA A 35 1.56 -1.50 -9.70
N ALA A 36 1.15 -0.49 -10.48
CA ALA A 36 0.59 0.76 -9.97
C ALA A 36 -0.68 0.53 -9.12
N ALA A 37 -1.57 -0.36 -9.55
CA ALA A 37 -2.77 -0.68 -8.77
C ALA A 37 -2.43 -1.33 -7.41
N TRP A 38 -1.43 -2.22 -7.38
CA TRP A 38 -0.94 -2.83 -6.14
C TRP A 38 -0.25 -1.80 -5.22
N GLN A 39 0.55 -0.89 -5.78
CA GLN A 39 1.16 0.20 -5.03
C GLN A 39 0.11 1.11 -4.37
N VAL A 40 -0.93 1.50 -5.11
CA VAL A 40 -2.03 2.31 -4.55
C VAL A 40 -2.72 1.60 -3.37
N MET A 41 -2.84 0.26 -3.41
CA MET A 41 -3.37 -0.50 -2.27
C MET A 41 -2.40 -0.51 -1.09
N ALA A 42 -1.09 -0.63 -1.33
CA ALA A 42 -0.07 -0.54 -0.29
C ALA A 42 -0.11 0.82 0.42
N ASP A 43 -0.16 1.91 -0.35
CA ASP A 43 -0.24 3.27 0.16
C ASP A 43 -1.47 3.49 1.05
N ARG A 44 -2.62 2.94 0.64
CA ARG A 44 -3.85 2.99 1.46
C ARG A 44 -3.70 2.27 2.78
N ILE A 45 -3.04 1.10 2.80
CA ILE A 45 -2.82 0.34 4.03
C ILE A 45 -1.93 1.13 5.00
N VAL A 46 -0.85 1.73 4.49
CA VAL A 46 0.06 2.56 5.28
C VAL A 46 -0.67 3.78 5.82
N LYS A 47 -1.37 4.53 4.95
CA LYS A 47 -2.13 5.72 5.34
C LYS A 47 -3.15 5.42 6.44
N HIS A 48 -3.89 4.32 6.32
CA HIS A 48 -4.84 3.94 7.37
C HIS A 48 -4.16 3.52 8.68
N ALA A 49 -2.95 2.95 8.63
CA ALA A 49 -2.19 2.66 9.84
C ALA A 49 -1.73 3.95 10.54
N GLU A 50 -1.28 4.94 9.78
CA GLU A 50 -0.87 6.25 10.28
C GLU A 50 -2.06 7.01 10.90
N GLU A 51 -3.20 7.07 10.21
CA GLU A 51 -4.43 7.70 10.70
C GLU A 51 -4.89 7.10 12.04
N ARG A 52 -4.80 5.76 12.19
CA ARG A 52 -5.13 5.08 13.45
C ARG A 52 -4.14 5.44 14.56
N ALA A 53 -2.84 5.49 14.25
CA ALA A 53 -1.81 5.85 15.22
C ALA A 53 -1.97 7.30 15.70
N GLU A 54 -2.28 8.22 14.79
CA GLU A 54 -2.55 9.61 15.11
C GLU A 54 -3.79 9.78 15.99
N ALA A 55 -4.89 9.10 15.64
CA ALA A 55 -6.10 9.12 16.46
C ALA A 55 -5.88 8.59 17.89
N LEU A 56 -5.04 7.56 18.05
CA LEU A 56 -4.69 7.04 19.39
C LEU A 56 -3.86 8.05 20.19
N ARG A 57 -2.89 8.71 19.55
CA ARG A 57 -2.08 9.76 20.20
C ARG A 57 -2.95 10.94 20.64
N ALA A 58 -3.88 11.39 19.79
CA ALA A 58 -4.79 12.48 20.12
C ALA A 58 -5.65 12.16 21.36
N LYS A 59 -6.20 10.94 21.43
CA LYS A 59 -6.97 10.48 22.60
C LYS A 59 -6.14 10.41 23.88
N GLN A 60 -4.88 9.97 23.80
CA GLN A 60 -4.00 9.94 24.96
C GLN A 60 -3.68 11.34 25.49
N VAL A 61 -3.41 12.30 24.60
CA VAL A 61 -3.20 13.70 24.98
C VAL A 61 -4.43 14.28 25.67
N GLU A 62 -5.63 14.04 25.13
CA GLU A 62 -6.89 14.49 25.73
C GLU A 62 -7.11 13.89 27.13
N GLN A 63 -6.85 12.59 27.29
CA GLN A 63 -6.97 11.89 28.58
C GLN A 63 -5.96 12.39 29.62
N SER A 64 -4.72 12.70 29.21
CA SER A 64 -3.70 13.26 30.11
C SER A 64 -3.93 14.73 30.46
N ALA A 65 -4.66 15.48 29.63
CA ALA A 65 -5.01 16.88 29.91
C ALA A 65 -6.27 17.01 30.80
N ALA A 66 -7.09 15.97 30.89
CA ALA A 66 -8.33 15.94 31.65
C ALA A 66 -8.20 15.33 33.06
N GLY A 67 -7.01 14.83 33.44
CA GLY A 67 -6.70 14.26 34.76
C GLY A 67 -5.65 15.08 35.49
#